data_AF-W4GDP4-F1
#
_entry.id   AF-W4GDP4-F1
#
_cell.length_a   1.000
_cell.length_b   1.000
_cell.length_c   1.000
_cell.angle_alpha   90.00
_cell.angle_beta   90.00
_cell.angle_gamma   90.00
#
_symmetry.space_group_name_H-M   'P 1'
#
loop_
_entity.id
_entity.type
_entity.pdbx_description
1 polymer ?
#
loop_
_entity_poly.entity_id
_entity_poly.type
_entity_poly.pdbx_seq_one_letter_code
_entity_poly.pdbx_strand_id
1 'polypeptide(L)'
;MAWSFAALWSCMWWLAVAAANTLPPFYGFRFETPAPTASLMSAVVDQARSHACFGWVQTTAQEHLVGEVRCRGQHGTAMQTWIESSHPQARVHVYESTKIRYHFTSFRVLEASRRTCFQSAPHACASLNSYATVKDEL
;
A
#
# COMPACT_ATOMS: atom_id res chain seq x y z
N MET A 1 28.25 -37.77 58.52
CA MET A 1 28.82 -36.51 58.00
C MET A 1 29.39 -36.85 56.63
N ALA A 2 29.07 -36.24 55.49
CA ALA A 2 28.48 -34.95 55.21
C ALA A 2 27.60 -35.04 53.96
N TRP A 3 26.66 -34.11 53.89
CA TRP A 3 25.73 -33.89 52.79
C TRP A 3 26.46 -33.12 51.69
N SER A 4 26.17 -33.38 50.43
CA SER A 4 26.56 -32.47 49.33
C SER A 4 25.44 -32.42 48.30
N PHE A 5 24.57 -31.45 48.53
CA PHE A 5 23.70 -30.85 47.52
C PHE A 5 24.59 -30.03 46.58
N ALA A 6 24.62 -30.35 45.29
CA ALA A 6 25.24 -29.51 44.27
C ALA A 6 24.20 -29.19 43.19
N ALA A 7 23.52 -28.06 43.42
CA ALA A 7 23.15 -27.04 42.46
C ALA A 7 22.60 -27.48 41.08
N LEU A 8 21.27 -27.57 41.02
CA LEU A 8 20.47 -27.23 39.86
C LEU A 8 20.63 -25.74 39.54
N TRP A 9 21.33 -25.36 38.46
CA TRP A 9 21.15 -24.06 37.79
C TRP A 9 21.88 -24.00 36.44
N SER A 10 21.47 -24.83 35.49
CA SER A 10 21.73 -24.53 34.08
C SER A 10 20.63 -23.59 33.59
N CYS A 11 20.91 -22.30 33.66
CA CYS A 11 20.13 -21.24 33.05
C CYS A 11 19.88 -21.57 31.58
N MET A 12 18.64 -21.93 31.23
CA MET A 12 18.17 -21.93 29.86
C MET A 12 18.26 -20.49 29.34
N TRP A 13 19.35 -20.16 28.65
CA TRP A 13 19.40 -18.99 27.78
C TRP A 13 18.48 -19.25 26.59
N TRP A 14 17.20 -18.91 26.77
CA TRP A 14 16.32 -18.66 25.64
C TRP A 14 16.84 -17.42 24.94
N LEU A 15 17.70 -17.62 23.93
CA LEU A 15 17.97 -16.62 22.92
C LEU A 15 16.68 -16.41 22.13
N ALA A 16 15.84 -15.50 22.62
CA ALA A 16 14.81 -14.87 21.81
C ALA A 16 15.53 -14.07 20.71
N VAL A 17 15.73 -14.71 19.55
CA VAL A 17 16.07 -13.99 18.32
C VAL A 17 14.82 -13.19 17.97
N ALA A 18 14.80 -11.92 18.41
CA ALA A 18 13.86 -10.95 17.88
C ALA A 18 14.15 -10.87 16.37
N ALA A 19 13.27 -11.44 15.56
CA ALA A 19 13.29 -11.23 14.13
C ALA A 19 13.21 -9.71 13.91
N ALA A 20 14.31 -9.11 13.51
CA ALA A 20 14.31 -7.72 13.08
C ALA A 20 13.35 -7.65 11.89
N ASN A 21 12.15 -7.12 12.10
CA ASN A 21 11.21 -6.80 11.04
C ASN A 21 11.80 -5.65 10.22
N THR A 22 12.77 -5.96 9.36
CA THR A 22 13.26 -5.02 8.37
C THR A 22 12.14 -4.82 7.38
N LEU A 23 11.56 -3.61 7.36
CA LEU A 23 10.58 -3.23 6.35
C LEU A 23 11.17 -3.53 4.96
N PRO A 24 10.36 -4.04 4.01
CA PRO A 24 10.85 -4.25 2.66
C PRO A 24 11.37 -2.91 2.10
N PRO A 25 12.42 -2.91 1.27
CA PRO A 25 12.99 -1.67 0.73
C PRO A 25 11.97 -0.85 -0.04
N PHE A 26 10.97 -1.52 -0.61
CA PHE A 26 9.86 -0.94 -1.35
C PHE A 26 8.52 -1.42 -0.82
N TYR A 27 7.55 -0.53 -0.88
CA TYR A 27 6.20 -0.77 -0.41
C TYR A 27 5.23 -0.18 -1.43
N GLY A 28 4.16 -0.91 -1.70
CA GLY A 28 3.22 -0.52 -2.73
C GLY A 28 1.86 -1.13 -2.48
N PHE A 29 0.84 -0.36 -2.82
CA PHE A 29 -0.53 -0.73 -2.59
C PHE A 29 -1.41 -0.01 -3.60
N ARG A 30 -2.61 -0.54 -3.77
CA ARG A 30 -3.70 0.13 -4.47
C ARG A 30 -4.82 0.43 -3.51
N PHE A 31 -5.59 1.45 -3.81
CA PHE A 31 -6.72 1.85 -2.99
C PHE A 31 -7.92 2.29 -3.83
N GLU A 32 -9.08 2.25 -3.20
CA GLU A 32 -10.33 2.77 -3.71
C GLU A 32 -11.09 3.40 -2.55
N THR A 33 -11.57 4.62 -2.72
CA THR A 33 -12.45 5.28 -1.75
C THR A 33 -13.70 5.81 -2.46
N PRO A 34 -14.89 5.61 -1.88
CA PRO A 34 -16.11 6.22 -2.40
C PRO A 34 -16.07 7.75 -2.19
N ALA A 35 -16.89 8.48 -2.94
CA ALA A 35 -17.13 9.92 -2.78
C ALA A 35 -15.85 10.81 -2.91
N PRO A 36 -15.20 10.83 -4.08
CA PRO A 36 -14.05 11.69 -4.36
C PRO A 36 -14.46 13.15 -4.25
N THR A 37 -13.78 13.90 -3.38
CA THR A 37 -13.79 15.36 -3.43
C THR A 37 -12.53 15.85 -4.14
N ALA A 38 -12.60 17.02 -4.78
CA ALA A 38 -11.41 17.63 -5.40
C ALA A 38 -10.29 17.85 -4.37
N SER A 39 -10.66 18.22 -3.13
CA SER A 39 -9.75 18.36 -1.98
C SER A 39 -9.08 17.04 -1.57
N LEU A 40 -9.79 15.92 -1.70
CA LEU A 40 -9.23 14.61 -1.41
C LEU A 40 -8.18 14.22 -2.43
N MET A 41 -8.48 14.40 -3.72
CA MET A 41 -7.49 14.11 -4.77
C MET A 41 -6.22 14.94 -4.59
N SER A 42 -6.34 16.26 -4.30
CA SER A 42 -5.16 17.09 -4.03
C SER A 42 -4.40 16.62 -2.79
N ALA A 43 -5.09 16.28 -1.70
CA ALA A 43 -4.46 15.78 -0.48
C ALA A 43 -3.65 14.48 -0.72
N VAL A 44 -4.20 13.55 -1.51
CA VAL A 44 -3.49 12.31 -1.88
C VAL A 44 -2.23 12.62 -2.69
N VAL A 45 -2.33 13.53 -3.66
CA VAL A 45 -1.19 13.94 -4.49
C VAL A 45 -0.10 14.61 -3.66
N ASP A 46 -0.47 15.51 -2.76
CA ASP A 46 0.46 16.23 -1.90
C ASP A 46 1.17 15.29 -0.92
N GLN A 47 0.42 14.37 -0.30
CA GLN A 47 0.99 13.37 0.59
C GLN A 47 1.90 12.38 -0.14
N ALA A 48 1.53 11.95 -1.36
CA ALA A 48 2.38 11.09 -2.16
C ALA A 48 3.69 11.79 -2.54
N ARG A 49 3.63 13.07 -2.92
CA ARG A 49 4.82 13.87 -3.29
C ARG A 49 5.73 14.14 -2.10
N SER A 50 5.19 14.45 -0.92
CA SER A 50 5.98 14.69 0.30
C SER A 50 6.80 13.47 0.72
N HIS A 51 6.32 12.27 0.35
CA HIS A 51 6.98 11.00 0.59
C HIS A 51 7.80 10.47 -0.60
N ALA A 52 7.97 11.28 -1.66
CA ALA A 52 8.63 10.89 -2.90
C ALA A 52 8.10 9.56 -3.47
N CYS A 53 6.79 9.36 -3.38
CA CYS A 53 6.10 8.22 -3.93
C CYS A 53 5.89 8.36 -5.44
N PHE A 54 5.73 7.22 -6.10
CA PHE A 54 5.41 7.06 -7.50
C PHE A 54 4.05 6.39 -7.66
N GLY A 55 3.47 6.49 -8.83
CA GLY A 55 2.18 5.88 -9.16
C GLY A 55 1.18 6.91 -9.65
N TRP A 56 -0.09 6.68 -9.37
CA TRP A 56 -1.16 7.48 -9.96
C TRP A 56 -2.44 7.49 -9.11
N VAL A 57 -3.27 8.50 -9.36
CA VAL A 57 -4.62 8.63 -8.80
C VAL A 57 -5.60 9.09 -9.88
N GLN A 58 -6.85 8.68 -9.78
CA GLN A 58 -7.89 8.99 -10.75
C GLN A 58 -9.28 9.01 -10.08
N THR A 59 -10.14 9.93 -10.50
CA THR A 59 -11.59 9.84 -10.26
C THR A 59 -12.24 9.01 -11.36
N THR A 60 -13.00 7.98 -10.97
CA THR A 60 -13.69 7.09 -11.89
C THR A 60 -15.08 7.61 -12.25
N ALA A 61 -15.69 7.05 -13.30
CA ALA A 61 -17.07 7.35 -13.68
C ALA A 61 -18.10 6.91 -12.62
N GLN A 62 -17.73 5.99 -11.72
CA GLN A 62 -18.55 5.55 -10.59
C GLN A 62 -18.41 6.47 -9.37
N GLU A 63 -17.82 7.65 -9.53
CA GLU A 63 -17.55 8.58 -8.42
C GLU A 63 -16.77 7.90 -7.29
N HIS A 64 -15.72 7.18 -7.65
CA HIS A 64 -14.73 6.66 -6.71
C HIS A 64 -13.38 7.32 -6.98
N LEU A 65 -12.58 7.55 -5.94
CA LEU A 65 -11.15 7.84 -6.11
C LEU A 65 -10.38 6.53 -6.04
N VAL A 66 -9.63 6.23 -7.09
CA VAL A 66 -8.81 5.02 -7.18
C VAL A 66 -7.38 5.40 -7.48
N GLY A 67 -6.45 4.59 -7.01
CA GLY A 67 -5.05 4.87 -7.27
C GLY A 67 -4.13 3.73 -6.90
N GLU A 68 -2.90 3.87 -7.37
CA GLU A 68 -1.78 3.02 -7.02
C GLU A 68 -0.65 3.89 -6.48
N VAL A 69 -0.12 3.49 -5.33
CA VAL A 69 0.97 4.17 -4.64
C VAL A 69 2.13 3.20 -4.49
N ARG A 70 3.34 3.66 -4.80
CA ARG A 70 4.59 2.91 -4.60
C ARG A 70 5.64 3.84 -4.02
N CYS A 71 6.28 3.46 -2.93
CA CYS A 71 7.30 4.26 -2.26
C CYS A 71 8.40 3.36 -1.69
N ARG A 72 9.41 3.97 -1.05
CA ARG A 72 10.30 3.25 -0.14
C ARG A 72 9.50 2.68 1.05
N GLY A 73 9.98 1.58 1.62
CA GLY A 73 9.35 0.83 2.71
C GLY A 73 8.59 1.69 3.73
N GLN A 74 9.34 2.49 4.49
CA GLN A 74 8.81 3.36 5.54
C GLN A 74 7.76 4.37 5.05
N HIS A 75 8.01 4.98 3.89
CA HIS A 75 7.11 5.99 3.32
C HIS A 75 5.82 5.38 2.77
N GLY A 76 5.89 4.18 2.20
CA GLY A 76 4.71 3.48 1.72
C GLY A 76 3.80 3.05 2.86
N THR A 77 4.38 2.55 3.97
CA THR A 77 3.62 2.27 5.19
C THR A 77 2.98 3.55 5.77
N ALA A 78 3.73 4.65 5.85
CA ALA A 78 3.18 5.93 6.32
C ALA A 78 2.02 6.43 5.45
N MET A 79 2.14 6.33 4.13
CA MET A 79 1.10 6.73 3.18
C MET A 79 -0.14 5.83 3.26
N GLN A 80 0.05 4.52 3.43
CA GLN A 80 -1.04 3.57 3.65
C GLN A 80 -1.81 3.93 4.93
N THR A 81 -1.11 4.08 6.06
CA THR A 81 -1.71 4.45 7.34
C THR A 81 -2.44 5.79 7.26
N TRP A 82 -1.88 6.76 6.54
CA TRP A 82 -2.54 8.05 6.31
C TRP A 82 -3.85 7.92 5.53
N ILE A 83 -3.89 7.11 4.46
CA ILE A 83 -5.13 6.85 3.70
C ILE A 83 -6.18 6.19 4.58
N GLU A 84 -5.81 5.13 5.30
CA GLU A 84 -6.74 4.35 6.13
C GLU A 84 -7.30 5.18 7.29
N SER A 85 -6.49 6.06 7.89
CA SER A 85 -6.93 6.94 8.98
C SER A 85 -7.75 8.14 8.50
N SER A 86 -7.35 8.76 7.38
CA SER A 86 -8.05 9.94 6.84
C SER A 86 -9.35 9.57 6.13
N HIS A 87 -9.43 8.34 5.60
CA HIS A 87 -10.57 7.85 4.82
C HIS A 87 -10.96 6.45 5.29
N PRO A 88 -11.77 6.33 6.36
CA PRO A 88 -12.14 5.03 6.92
C PRO A 88 -12.92 4.12 5.96
N GLN A 89 -13.51 4.68 4.91
CA GLN A 89 -14.20 3.92 3.85
C GLN A 89 -13.27 3.47 2.73
N ALA A 90 -11.99 3.87 2.76
CA ALA A 90 -11.02 3.46 1.77
C ALA A 90 -10.72 1.96 1.90
N ARG A 91 -10.77 1.27 0.78
CA ARG A 91 -10.37 -0.12 0.64
C ARG A 91 -8.95 -0.15 0.12
N VAL A 92 -8.03 -0.70 0.90
CA VAL A 92 -6.61 -0.77 0.56
C VAL A 92 -6.21 -2.22 0.32
N HIS A 93 -5.40 -2.45 -0.71
CA HIS A 93 -4.76 -3.74 -0.96
C HIS A 93 -3.26 -3.55 -1.14
N VAL A 94 -2.51 -4.11 -0.21
CA VAL A 94 -1.05 -4.09 -0.17
C VAL A 94 -0.50 -5.21 -1.05
N TYR A 95 0.52 -4.90 -1.85
CA TYR A 95 1.19 -5.90 -2.67
C TYR A 95 2.14 -6.75 -1.84
N GLU A 96 2.05 -8.08 -2.00
CA GLU A 96 2.92 -9.05 -1.33
C GLU A 96 4.39 -8.85 -1.69
N SER A 97 4.67 -8.46 -2.94
CA SER A 97 6.01 -8.11 -3.41
C SER A 97 5.95 -6.98 -4.41
N THR A 98 6.71 -5.93 -4.12
CA THR A 98 6.93 -4.84 -5.07
C THR A 98 8.22 -5.12 -5.84
N LYS A 99 8.16 -6.01 -6.83
CA LYS A 99 9.21 -6.11 -7.85
C LYS A 99 9.15 -4.86 -8.72
N ILE A 100 9.57 -3.71 -8.19
CA ILE A 100 9.48 -2.43 -8.88
C ILE A 100 10.50 -2.43 -10.02
N ARG A 101 10.02 -2.67 -11.24
CA ARG A 101 10.64 -2.12 -12.44
C ARG A 101 10.13 -0.68 -12.54
N TYR A 102 11.00 0.29 -12.33
CA TYR A 102 10.65 1.70 -12.26
C TYR A 102 10.21 2.23 -13.63
N HIS A 103 8.90 2.29 -13.86
CA HIS A 103 8.33 2.96 -15.04
C HIS A 103 7.87 4.39 -14.73
N PHE A 104 7.70 4.76 -13.46
CA PHE A 104 7.25 6.09 -13.04
C PHE A 104 8.34 6.86 -12.32
N THR A 105 8.61 8.07 -12.80
CA THR A 105 9.50 9.06 -12.17
C THR A 105 8.77 10.01 -11.22
N SER A 106 7.43 10.02 -11.23
CA SER A 106 6.60 10.91 -10.40
C SER A 106 5.22 10.32 -10.13
N PHE A 107 4.53 10.86 -9.12
CA PHE A 107 3.10 10.60 -8.89
C PHE A 107 2.23 11.43 -9.85
N ARG A 108 1.23 10.81 -10.49
CA ARG A 108 0.43 11.43 -11.56
C ARG A 108 -1.07 11.44 -11.26
N VAL A 109 -1.77 12.46 -11.73
CA VAL A 109 -3.23 12.46 -11.82
C VAL A 109 -3.60 11.99 -13.22
N LEU A 110 -4.44 10.97 -13.33
CA LEU A 110 -4.96 10.50 -14.62
C LEU A 110 -6.27 11.21 -14.94
N GLU A 111 -6.53 11.37 -16.24
CA GLU A 111 -7.80 11.89 -16.72
C GLU A 111 -8.94 10.95 -16.34
N ALA A 112 -10.09 11.51 -15.94
CA ALA A 112 -11.25 10.72 -15.52
C ALA A 112 -11.82 9.84 -16.64
N SER A 113 -11.62 10.23 -17.90
CA SER A 113 -12.00 9.48 -19.10
C SER A 113 -11.18 8.20 -19.31
N ARG A 114 -9.98 8.13 -18.71
CA ARG A 114 -9.10 6.98 -18.87
C ARG A 114 -9.71 5.75 -18.21
N ARG A 115 -9.61 4.60 -18.86
CA ARG A 115 -10.12 3.36 -18.29
C ARG A 115 -9.00 2.66 -17.52
N THR A 116 -9.05 2.77 -16.21
CA THR A 116 -8.17 2.02 -15.31
C THR A 116 -8.98 0.98 -14.57
N CYS A 117 -8.41 -0.20 -14.34
CA CYS A 117 -8.96 -1.19 -13.43
C CYS A 117 -7.87 -2.20 -13.06
N PHE A 118 -8.07 -2.90 -11.95
CA PHE A 118 -7.15 -3.94 -11.48
C PHE A 118 -7.68 -5.34 -11.78
N GLN A 119 -6.80 -6.33 -11.79
CA GLN A 119 -7.20 -7.73 -11.96
C GLN A 119 -8.05 -8.23 -10.78
N SER A 120 -7.77 -7.74 -9.59
CA SER A 120 -8.48 -8.09 -8.36
C SER A 120 -8.77 -6.84 -7.54
N ALA A 121 -9.67 -6.95 -6.56
CA ALA A 121 -10.12 -5.81 -5.77
C ALA A 121 -8.96 -5.14 -4.98
N PRO A 122 -9.08 -3.85 -4.62
CA PRO A 122 -10.15 -2.91 -4.96
C PRO A 122 -10.17 -2.50 -6.44
N HIS A 123 -11.30 -1.95 -6.91
CA HIS A 123 -11.50 -1.47 -8.28
C HIS A 123 -11.17 -2.51 -9.38
N ALA A 124 -11.75 -3.72 -9.25
CA ALA A 124 -11.49 -4.81 -10.17
C ALA A 124 -12.21 -4.63 -11.52
N CYS A 125 -11.59 -5.02 -12.64
CA CYS A 125 -12.21 -4.92 -13.96
C CYS A 125 -13.54 -5.69 -14.06
N ALA A 126 -13.66 -6.83 -13.37
CA ALA A 126 -14.89 -7.63 -13.34
C ALA A 126 -16.07 -6.90 -12.67
N SER A 127 -15.82 -5.92 -11.80
CA SER A 127 -16.87 -5.12 -11.16
C SER A 127 -17.33 -3.93 -12.00
N LEU A 128 -16.61 -3.61 -13.08
CA LEU A 128 -16.98 -2.55 -14.02
C LEU A 128 -17.72 -3.25 -15.16
N ASN A 129 -19.04 -3.06 -15.28
CA ASN A 129 -19.86 -3.74 -16.29
C ASN A 129 -19.26 -3.58 -17.70
N SER A 130 -18.65 -4.69 -18.13
CA SER A 130 -18.14 -5.10 -19.43
C SER A 130 -18.66 -4.34 -20.65
N TYR A 131 -17.89 -3.38 -21.15
CA TYR A 131 -17.71 -3.17 -22.61
C TYR A 131 -16.25 -2.75 -22.88
N ALA A 132 -15.48 -3.71 -23.41
CA ALA A 132 -14.12 -3.58 -23.96
C ALA A 132 -13.01 -3.17 -22.98
N THR A 133 -12.61 -4.09 -22.10
CA THR A 133 -11.41 -4.04 -21.25
C THR A 133 -10.13 -4.10 -22.08
N VAL A 134 -9.69 -2.95 -22.61
CA VAL A 134 -8.28 -2.77 -22.99
C VAL A 134 -7.57 -2.26 -21.74
N LYS A 135 -6.72 -3.11 -21.17
CA LYS A 135 -5.78 -2.73 -20.12
C LYS A 135 -4.79 -1.74 -20.74
N ASP A 136 -4.96 -0.45 -20.48
CA ASP A 136 -3.88 0.49 -20.72
C ASP A 136 -2.82 0.21 -19.64
N GLU A 137 -1.87 -0.68 -19.94
CA GLU A 137 -0.67 -0.81 -19.11
C GLU A 137 0.07 0.53 -19.11
N LEU A 138 0.25 1.09 -17.91
CA LEU A 138 1.27 2.09 -17.64
C LEU A 138 2.46 1.41 -16.96
#